data_AF-A0A951JBE3-F1
#
_entry.id   AF-A0A951JBE3-F1
#
_cell.length_a   1.000
_cell.length_b   1.000
_cell.length_c   1.000
_cell.angle_alpha   90.00
_cell.angle_beta   90.00
_cell.angle_gamma   90.00
#
_symmetry.space_group_name_H-M   'P 1'
#
loop_
_entity.id
_entity.type
_entity.pdbx_description
1 polymer ?
#
loop_
_entity_poly.entity_id
_entity_poly.type
_entity_poly.pdbx_seq_one_letter_code
_entity_poly.pdbx_strand_id
1 'polypeptide(L)'
;MPPRLFAAALAALALFCAAPADANAQASAANAPGARVTGAAGFPWGTTRAAIVEQRGAAVMEQPDAEGVSAMLYHDRVLGREVVTMYFVHPRMGLMRGGYMAPVNGAADCGIALRLLDNAVTRRYPELQAEERTVGRAAGDPCAAALAGRGGYAKAWTDPANGVRIMLTVLPGSEGPMLTYTTAEADAWERRKNDARF
;
A
#
# COMPACT_ATOMS: atom_id res chain seq x y z
N MET A 1 61.76 -50.38 15.83
CA MET A 1 60.35 -50.76 15.54
C MET A 1 59.52 -49.49 15.36
N PRO A 2 58.53 -49.51 14.46
CA PRO A 2 58.20 -48.44 13.49
C PRO A 2 57.29 -47.30 14.02
N PRO A 3 57.11 -46.22 13.22
CA PRO A 3 56.38 -45.00 13.59
C PRO A 3 54.88 -45.12 13.32
N ARG A 4 54.05 -44.27 13.96
CA ARG A 4 52.66 -44.07 13.55
C ARG A 4 52.32 -42.58 13.42
N LEU A 5 52.25 -42.18 12.15
CA LEU A 5 51.48 -41.10 11.57
C LEU A 5 49.99 -41.30 11.84
N PHE A 6 49.25 -40.25 12.21
CA PHE A 6 47.85 -39.95 11.85
C PHE A 6 47.59 -38.53 12.36
N ALA A 7 46.80 -37.63 11.77
CA ALA A 7 46.26 -37.41 10.44
C ALA A 7 45.60 -36.02 10.57
N ALA A 8 45.83 -35.14 9.60
CA ALA A 8 45.16 -33.86 9.53
C ALA A 8 43.65 -34.06 9.30
N ALA A 9 42.82 -33.29 10.00
CA ALA A 9 41.44 -33.07 9.61
C ALA A 9 41.24 -31.57 9.40
N LEU A 10 41.37 -31.15 8.14
CA LEU A 10 40.84 -29.88 7.65
C LEU A 10 39.32 -29.91 7.84
N ALA A 11 38.80 -29.08 8.74
CA ALA A 11 37.39 -28.73 8.74
C ALA A 11 37.17 -27.64 7.68
N ALA A 12 36.62 -28.05 6.54
CA ALA A 12 36.22 -27.14 5.47
C ALA A 12 35.08 -26.23 5.94
N LEU A 13 35.36 -24.93 6.01
CA LEU A 13 34.36 -23.88 6.12
C LEU A 13 33.55 -23.87 4.81
N ALA A 14 32.36 -24.47 4.81
CA ALA A 14 31.38 -24.25 3.76
C ALA A 14 30.77 -22.85 3.96
N LEU A 15 31.35 -21.84 3.32
CA LEU A 15 30.67 -20.57 3.07
C LEU A 15 29.44 -20.86 2.21
N PHE A 16 28.27 -20.95 2.86
CA PHE A 16 26.99 -20.83 2.17
C PHE A 16 26.85 -19.39 1.66
N CYS A 17 27.28 -19.15 0.42
CA CYS A 17 26.81 -18.02 -0.37
C CYS A 17 25.31 -18.24 -0.65
N ALA A 18 24.45 -17.90 0.29
CA ALA A 18 23.04 -17.67 -0.01
C ALA A 18 22.96 -16.39 -0.86
N ALA A 19 22.84 -16.56 -2.18
CA ALA A 19 22.53 -15.47 -3.09
C ALA A 19 21.23 -14.78 -2.61
N PRO A 20 21.16 -13.44 -2.59
CA PRO A 20 19.96 -12.74 -2.18
C PRO A 20 18.86 -13.04 -3.21
N ALA A 21 17.87 -13.84 -2.81
CA ALA A 21 16.66 -14.04 -3.60
C ALA A 21 16.04 -12.68 -3.96
N ASP A 22 15.77 -12.55 -5.26
CA ASP A 22 15.64 -11.32 -6.01
C ASP A 22 14.51 -10.39 -5.55
N ALA A 23 14.87 -9.19 -5.10
CA ALA A 23 13.95 -8.06 -5.01
C ALA A 23 13.22 -7.76 -6.34
N ASN A 24 13.83 -8.13 -7.47
CA ASN A 24 13.27 -7.94 -8.81
C ASN A 24 12.16 -8.95 -9.16
N ALA A 25 12.14 -10.14 -8.57
CA ALA A 25 11.10 -11.14 -8.84
C ALA A 25 9.73 -10.71 -8.26
N GLN A 26 9.73 -9.84 -7.25
CA GLN A 26 8.53 -9.45 -6.50
C GLN A 26 7.83 -8.22 -7.10
N ALA A 27 8.59 -7.22 -7.54
CA ALA A 27 8.05 -6.16 -8.41
C ALA A 27 7.47 -6.74 -9.72
N SER A 28 7.96 -7.92 -10.14
CA SER A 28 7.44 -8.63 -11.31
C SER A 28 6.07 -9.28 -11.07
N ALA A 29 5.75 -9.70 -9.83
CA ALA A 29 4.44 -10.30 -9.51
C ALA A 29 3.31 -9.24 -9.54
N ALA A 30 3.57 -8.05 -9.00
CA ALA A 30 2.62 -6.94 -9.07
C ALA A 30 2.43 -6.39 -10.51
N ASN A 31 3.35 -6.73 -11.42
CA ASN A 31 3.32 -6.37 -12.85
C ASN A 31 3.07 -7.61 -13.75
N ALA A 32 2.37 -8.62 -13.25
CA ALA A 32 2.06 -9.84 -13.99
C ALA A 32 1.35 -9.54 -15.34
N PRO A 33 1.53 -10.39 -16.37
CA PRO A 33 0.80 -10.24 -17.63
C PRO A 33 -0.72 -10.18 -17.40
N GLY A 34 -1.37 -9.15 -17.92
CA GLY A 34 -2.82 -8.93 -17.73
C GLY A 34 -3.19 -8.13 -16.48
N ALA A 35 -2.23 -7.79 -15.62
CA ALA A 35 -2.42 -6.85 -14.52
C ALA A 35 -2.87 -5.49 -15.04
N ARG A 36 -3.93 -4.97 -14.44
CA ARG A 36 -4.53 -3.68 -14.74
C ARG A 36 -4.04 -2.62 -13.75
N VAL A 37 -3.90 -2.99 -12.48
CA VAL A 37 -3.42 -2.10 -11.43
C VAL A 37 -1.92 -2.32 -11.22
N THR A 38 -1.13 -1.57 -11.96
CA THR A 38 0.35 -1.68 -11.98
C THR A 38 1.06 -0.67 -11.08
N GLY A 39 0.30 0.11 -10.30
CA GLY A 39 0.88 1.11 -9.42
C GLY A 39 -0.14 1.85 -8.56
N ALA A 40 0.37 2.81 -7.79
CA ALA A 40 -0.42 3.70 -6.95
C ALA A 40 0.03 5.14 -7.13
N ALA A 41 -0.95 6.04 -7.14
CA ALA A 41 -0.74 7.48 -7.10
C ALA A 41 0.30 8.07 -8.08
N GLY A 42 0.35 7.49 -9.29
CA GLY A 42 1.24 7.93 -10.37
C GLY A 42 2.58 7.21 -10.44
N PHE A 43 2.85 6.28 -9.52
CA PHE A 43 4.07 5.48 -9.50
C PHE A 43 3.79 3.99 -9.69
N PRO A 44 4.58 3.28 -10.51
CA PRO A 44 4.53 1.83 -10.59
C PRO A 44 4.87 1.15 -9.27
N TRP A 45 4.35 -0.06 -9.06
CA TRP A 45 4.83 -0.93 -7.99
C TRP A 45 6.33 -1.17 -8.12
N GLY A 46 7.03 -1.23 -6.99
CA GLY A 46 8.49 -1.38 -7.01
C GLY A 46 9.27 -0.07 -7.09
N THR A 47 8.62 1.07 -7.30
CA THR A 47 9.32 2.37 -7.36
C THR A 47 10.08 2.63 -6.07
N THR A 48 11.37 2.91 -6.18
CA THR A 48 12.22 3.13 -5.00
C THR A 48 11.93 4.49 -4.36
N ARG A 49 12.30 4.62 -3.07
CA ARG A 49 12.22 5.90 -2.35
C ARG A 49 12.96 7.00 -3.11
N ALA A 50 14.17 6.71 -3.60
CA ALA A 50 14.99 7.67 -4.33
C ALA A 50 14.27 8.19 -5.59
N ALA A 51 13.66 7.30 -6.38
CA ALA A 51 12.92 7.69 -7.58
C ALA A 51 11.65 8.51 -7.26
N ILE A 52 10.94 8.21 -6.17
CA ILE A 52 9.80 9.03 -5.72
C ILE A 52 10.28 10.42 -5.32
N VAL A 53 11.36 10.53 -4.53
CA VAL A 53 11.94 11.82 -4.11
C VAL A 53 12.47 12.60 -5.31
N GLU A 54 13.09 11.95 -6.28
CA GLU A 54 13.58 12.59 -7.50
C GLU A 54 12.44 13.24 -8.29
N GLN A 55 11.30 12.56 -8.43
CA GLN A 55 10.17 13.06 -9.20
C GLN A 55 9.27 14.04 -8.43
N ARG A 56 9.07 13.85 -7.12
CA ARG A 56 8.12 14.64 -6.31
C ARG A 56 8.80 15.65 -5.38
N GLY A 57 10.11 15.61 -5.25
CA GLY A 57 10.84 16.34 -4.22
C GLY A 57 10.75 15.68 -2.84
N ALA A 58 11.18 16.43 -1.83
CA ALA A 58 11.12 16.00 -0.45
C ALA A 58 9.65 15.84 0.00
N ALA A 59 9.39 14.78 0.77
CA ALA A 59 8.09 14.58 1.41
C ALA A 59 7.82 15.69 2.43
N VAL A 60 6.55 16.07 2.58
CA VAL A 60 6.11 17.01 3.62
C VAL A 60 6.34 16.40 5.00
N MET A 61 6.12 15.09 5.11
CA MET A 61 6.42 14.31 6.29
C MET A 61 6.90 12.93 5.86
N GLU A 62 7.89 12.42 6.59
CA GLU A 62 8.39 11.06 6.44
C GLU A 62 8.42 10.40 7.82
N GLN A 63 7.83 9.23 7.94
CA GLN A 63 7.77 8.47 9.18
C GLN A 63 8.32 7.06 8.94
N PRO A 64 9.31 6.60 9.73
CA PRO A 64 9.72 5.20 9.70
C PRO A 64 8.60 4.32 10.26
N ASP A 65 8.39 3.16 9.65
CA ASP A 65 7.49 2.10 10.08
C ASP A 65 8.27 0.77 10.22
N ALA A 66 7.59 -0.31 10.58
CA ALA A 66 8.18 -1.62 10.80
C ALA A 66 8.90 -2.17 9.55
N GLU A 67 9.90 -3.02 9.78
CA GLU A 67 10.71 -3.65 8.72
C GLU A 67 11.46 -2.63 7.81
N GLY A 68 11.70 -1.41 8.33
CA GLY A 68 12.40 -0.35 7.60
C GLY A 68 11.58 0.32 6.50
N VAL A 69 10.27 0.07 6.46
CA VAL A 69 9.35 0.75 5.56
C VAL A 69 9.31 2.23 5.89
N SER A 70 9.29 3.08 4.86
CA SER A 70 9.10 4.53 5.03
C SER A 70 7.70 4.91 4.55
N ALA A 71 6.94 5.59 5.41
CA ALA A 71 5.69 6.26 5.06
C ALA A 71 6.00 7.70 4.67
N MET A 72 5.79 8.05 3.40
CA MET A 72 6.08 9.37 2.84
C MET A 72 4.78 10.08 2.45
N LEU A 73 4.59 11.29 2.95
CA LEU A 73 3.38 12.08 2.72
C LEU A 73 3.68 13.32 1.88
N TYR A 74 2.77 13.60 0.93
CA TYR A 74 2.84 14.72 0.01
C TYR A 74 1.49 15.43 -0.10
N HIS A 75 1.49 16.73 -0.32
CA HIS A 75 0.30 17.42 -0.83
C HIS A 75 0.18 17.15 -2.33
N ASP A 76 -1.02 16.82 -2.80
CA ASP A 76 -1.31 16.61 -4.23
C ASP A 76 -2.72 17.13 -4.56
N ARG A 77 -3.07 17.07 -5.85
CA ARG A 77 -4.42 17.41 -6.32
C ARG A 77 -4.96 16.31 -7.22
N VAL A 78 -6.16 15.82 -6.90
CA VAL A 78 -6.89 14.85 -7.73
C VAL A 78 -8.16 15.51 -8.23
N LEU A 79 -8.27 15.66 -9.56
CA LEU A 79 -9.42 16.30 -10.22
C LEU A 79 -9.76 17.68 -9.61
N GLY A 80 -8.73 18.48 -9.33
CA GLY A 80 -8.86 19.82 -8.77
C GLY A 80 -9.03 19.90 -7.24
N ARG A 81 -9.32 18.78 -6.56
CA ARG A 81 -9.41 18.70 -5.10
C ARG A 81 -8.04 18.48 -4.47
N GLU A 82 -7.75 19.20 -3.39
CA GLU A 82 -6.57 18.95 -2.57
C GLU A 82 -6.68 17.63 -1.82
N VAL A 83 -5.61 16.85 -1.88
CA VAL A 83 -5.49 15.56 -1.19
C VAL A 83 -4.12 15.45 -0.55
N VAL A 84 -4.03 14.61 0.47
CA VAL A 84 -2.75 14.13 0.99
C VAL A 84 -2.49 12.77 0.35
N THR A 85 -1.37 12.67 -0.37
CA THR A 85 -0.90 11.41 -0.94
C THR A 85 0.06 10.76 0.02
N MET A 86 -0.08 9.45 0.21
CA MET A 86 0.78 8.66 1.09
C MET A 86 1.39 7.50 0.30
N TYR A 87 2.68 7.27 0.49
CA TYR A 87 3.42 6.13 -0.08
C TYR A 87 4.08 5.34 1.04
N PHE A 88 3.88 4.01 1.06
CA PHE A 88 4.66 3.09 1.88
C PHE A 88 5.68 2.40 1.00
N VAL A 89 6.95 2.68 1.28
CA VAL A 89 8.07 2.25 0.47
C VAL A 89 8.96 1.33 1.30
N HIS A 90 9.02 0.07 0.90
CA HIS A 90 9.91 -0.92 1.51
C HIS A 90 11.33 -0.77 0.91
N PRO A 91 12.41 -0.87 1.71
CA PRO A 91 13.78 -0.64 1.22
C PRO A 91 14.21 -1.60 0.11
N ARG A 92 13.68 -2.83 0.14
CA ARG A 92 13.98 -3.85 -0.88
C ARG A 92 12.93 -3.95 -1.98
N MET A 93 11.66 -3.73 -1.65
CA MET A 93 10.56 -4.00 -2.58
C MET A 93 10.05 -2.73 -3.26
N GLY A 94 10.53 -1.54 -2.86
CA GLY A 94 10.01 -0.27 -3.33
C GLY A 94 8.57 -0.02 -2.86
N LEU A 95 7.85 0.76 -3.66
CA LEU A 95 6.46 1.11 -3.42
C LEU A 95 5.59 -0.16 -3.40
N MET A 96 4.97 -0.43 -2.25
CA MET A 96 4.10 -1.59 -2.04
C MET A 96 2.66 -1.20 -1.69
N ARG A 97 2.45 0.03 -1.19
CA ARG A 97 1.14 0.61 -0.92
C ARG A 97 1.19 2.11 -1.15
N GLY A 98 0.14 2.65 -1.76
CA GLY A 98 -0.02 4.09 -1.93
C GLY A 98 -1.48 4.48 -1.74
N GLY A 99 -1.75 5.76 -1.56
CA GLY A 99 -3.12 6.21 -1.42
C GLY A 99 -3.28 7.71 -1.34
N TYR A 100 -4.54 8.10 -1.31
CA TYR A 100 -4.99 9.48 -1.18
C TYR A 100 -5.92 9.58 0.02
N MET A 101 -5.76 10.62 0.83
CA MET A 101 -6.74 11.07 1.80
C MET A 101 -7.25 12.43 1.33
N ALA A 102 -8.56 12.58 1.21
CA ALA A 102 -9.17 13.86 0.91
C ALA A 102 -9.71 14.47 2.21
N PRO A 103 -9.09 15.52 2.77
CA PRO A 103 -9.62 16.21 3.95
C PRO A 103 -10.99 16.81 3.62
N VAL A 104 -11.93 16.84 4.56
CA VAL A 104 -13.30 17.32 4.32
C VAL A 104 -13.78 18.28 5.40
N ASN A 105 -14.61 19.25 5.01
CA ASN A 105 -15.24 20.21 5.92
C ASN A 105 -16.74 19.93 6.10
N GLY A 106 -17.08 18.72 6.52
CA GLY A 106 -18.46 18.28 6.80
C GLY A 106 -19.01 17.24 5.82
N ALA A 107 -20.23 16.77 6.09
CA ALA A 107 -20.80 15.59 5.42
C ALA A 107 -21.03 15.80 3.92
N ALA A 108 -21.52 16.97 3.51
CA ALA A 108 -21.75 17.27 2.09
C ALA A 108 -20.46 17.26 1.28
N ASP A 109 -19.39 17.86 1.81
CA ASP A 109 -18.07 17.87 1.20
C ASP A 109 -17.45 16.47 1.15
N CYS A 110 -17.63 15.68 2.21
CA CYS A 110 -17.28 14.26 2.21
C CYS A 110 -17.97 13.48 1.10
N GLY A 111 -19.27 13.68 0.90
CA GLY A 111 -20.01 13.00 -0.18
C GLY A 111 -19.48 13.38 -1.57
N ILE A 112 -19.05 14.63 -1.76
CA ILE A 112 -18.40 15.08 -3.00
C ILE A 112 -17.04 14.40 -3.18
N ALA A 113 -16.19 14.42 -2.14
CA ALA A 113 -14.87 13.79 -2.17
C ALA A 113 -14.95 12.28 -2.44
N LEU A 114 -15.89 11.60 -1.79
CA LEU A 114 -16.11 10.16 -1.93
C LEU A 114 -16.48 9.81 -3.38
N ARG A 115 -17.46 10.50 -3.96
CA ARG A 115 -17.86 10.30 -5.37
C ARG A 115 -16.75 10.65 -6.35
N LEU A 116 -15.95 11.68 -6.06
CA LEU A 116 -14.83 12.07 -6.92
C LEU A 116 -13.78 10.96 -6.98
N LEU A 117 -13.39 10.40 -5.83
CA LEU A 117 -12.43 9.30 -5.77
C LEU A 117 -13.00 8.02 -6.40
N ASP A 118 -14.27 7.69 -6.14
CA ASP A 118 -14.96 6.57 -6.77
C ASP A 118 -14.96 6.67 -8.30
N ASN A 119 -15.31 7.85 -8.82
CA ASN A 119 -15.29 8.13 -10.26
C ASN A 119 -13.87 8.06 -10.84
N ALA A 120 -12.85 8.53 -10.11
CA ALA A 120 -11.47 8.44 -10.56
C ALA A 120 -11.01 6.99 -10.74
N VAL A 121 -11.36 6.11 -9.80
CA VAL A 121 -11.06 4.67 -9.88
C VAL A 121 -11.86 4.02 -11.01
N THR A 122 -13.18 4.21 -11.01
CA THR A 122 -14.08 3.55 -11.97
C THR A 122 -13.78 3.95 -13.41
N ARG A 123 -13.39 5.21 -13.67
CA ARG A 123 -12.96 5.64 -15.01
C ARG A 123 -11.61 5.07 -15.42
N ARG A 124 -10.70 4.89 -14.46
CA ARG A 124 -9.36 4.37 -14.71
C ARG A 124 -9.35 2.86 -14.90
N TYR A 125 -10.22 2.15 -14.19
CA TYR A 125 -10.31 0.69 -14.18
C TYR A 125 -11.77 0.21 -14.36
N PRO A 126 -12.41 0.51 -15.51
CA PRO A 126 -13.83 0.23 -15.74
C PRO A 126 -14.19 -1.26 -15.74
N GLU A 127 -13.22 -2.14 -15.95
CA GLU A 127 -13.37 -3.59 -15.98
C GLU A 127 -13.35 -4.24 -14.59
N LEU A 128 -12.87 -3.53 -13.56
CA LEU A 128 -12.79 -4.10 -12.22
C LEU A 128 -14.16 -4.08 -11.55
N GLN A 129 -14.56 -5.23 -11.03
CA GLN A 129 -15.78 -5.34 -10.24
C GLN A 129 -15.55 -4.75 -8.84
N ALA A 130 -16.55 -4.01 -8.36
CA ALA A 130 -16.51 -3.40 -7.06
C ALA A 130 -17.39 -4.17 -6.06
N GLU A 131 -16.86 -4.39 -4.87
CA GLU A 131 -17.61 -4.85 -3.71
C GLU A 131 -17.85 -3.69 -2.76
N GLU A 132 -19.11 -3.41 -2.44
CA GLU A 132 -19.50 -2.33 -1.52
C GLU A 132 -20.04 -2.89 -0.21
N ARG A 133 -19.63 -2.28 0.91
CA ARG A 133 -20.05 -2.66 2.26
C ARG A 133 -20.21 -1.41 3.13
N THR A 134 -21.27 -1.37 3.90
CA THR A 134 -21.45 -0.39 4.97
C THR A 134 -20.76 -0.87 6.24
N VAL A 135 -20.07 0.02 6.94
CA VAL A 135 -19.40 -0.28 8.21
C VAL A 135 -20.28 0.22 9.37
N GLY A 136 -20.53 -0.64 10.36
CA GLY A 136 -21.38 -0.30 11.51
C GLY A 136 -22.88 -0.47 11.25
N ARG A 137 -23.71 0.06 12.18
CA ARG A 137 -25.18 -0.11 12.18
C ARG A 137 -25.95 1.17 11.80
N ALA A 138 -25.26 2.21 11.37
CA ALA A 138 -25.91 3.49 11.06
C ALA A 138 -26.70 3.39 9.75
N ALA A 139 -28.03 3.54 9.83
CA ALA A 139 -28.85 3.87 8.68
C ALA A 139 -28.62 5.34 8.29
N GLY A 140 -28.52 5.64 6.99
CA GLY A 140 -28.39 7.01 6.47
C GLY A 140 -27.12 7.27 5.66
N ASP A 141 -26.78 8.54 5.49
CA ASP A 141 -25.62 8.99 4.71
C ASP A 141 -24.30 8.50 5.36
N PRO A 142 -23.48 7.70 4.66
CA PRO A 142 -22.23 7.17 5.21
C PRO A 142 -21.25 8.27 5.66
N CYS A 143 -21.24 9.43 5.00
CA CYS A 143 -20.35 10.52 5.37
C CYS A 143 -20.79 11.19 6.68
N ALA A 144 -22.10 11.44 6.85
CA ALA A 144 -22.63 11.93 8.12
C ALA A 144 -22.41 10.91 9.26
N ALA A 145 -22.60 9.63 8.98
CA ALA A 145 -22.36 8.57 9.96
C ALA A 145 -20.88 8.46 10.37
N ALA A 146 -19.95 8.57 9.41
CA ALA A 146 -18.52 8.51 9.65
C ALA A 146 -18.00 9.69 10.46
N LEU A 147 -18.37 10.92 10.10
CA LEU A 147 -17.98 12.12 10.84
C LEU A 147 -18.54 12.15 12.26
N ALA A 148 -19.71 11.51 12.48
CA ALA A 148 -20.26 11.33 13.82
C ALA A 148 -19.67 10.13 14.58
N GLY A 149 -18.75 9.36 13.99
CA GLY A 149 -18.14 8.18 14.62
C GLY A 149 -19.08 6.98 14.77
N ARG A 150 -20.19 6.91 14.02
CA ARG A 150 -21.26 5.89 14.20
C ARG A 150 -21.33 4.84 13.09
N GLY A 151 -20.64 5.05 11.98
CA GLY A 151 -20.65 4.14 10.84
C GLY A 151 -19.64 4.55 9.80
N GLY A 152 -19.69 3.91 8.65
CA GLY A 152 -18.76 4.18 7.57
C GLY A 152 -19.11 3.48 6.28
N TYR A 153 -18.21 3.59 5.33
CA TYR A 153 -18.34 3.08 3.99
C TYR A 153 -17.04 2.41 3.57
N ALA A 154 -17.15 1.30 2.86
CA ALA A 154 -16.02 0.67 2.20
C ALA A 154 -16.46 0.17 0.83
N LYS A 155 -15.70 0.52 -0.19
CA LYS A 155 -15.80 -0.04 -1.54
C LYS A 155 -14.43 -0.54 -1.96
N ALA A 156 -14.38 -1.74 -2.51
CA ALA A 156 -13.13 -2.36 -2.92
C ALA A 156 -13.21 -2.87 -4.35
N TRP A 157 -12.13 -2.68 -5.10
CA TRP A 157 -11.88 -3.29 -6.40
C TRP A 157 -10.67 -4.19 -6.24
N THR A 158 -10.74 -5.41 -6.78
CA THR A 158 -9.62 -6.35 -6.75
C THR A 158 -9.26 -6.68 -8.18
N ASP A 159 -7.99 -6.50 -8.51
CA ASP A 159 -7.43 -6.97 -9.78
C ASP A 159 -7.18 -8.48 -9.70
N PRO A 160 -7.91 -9.31 -10.45
CA PRO A 160 -7.79 -10.76 -10.36
C PRO A 160 -6.44 -11.27 -10.89
N ALA A 161 -5.71 -10.49 -11.70
CA ALA A 161 -4.46 -10.94 -12.30
C ALA A 161 -3.28 -10.91 -11.33
N ASN A 162 -3.26 -9.98 -10.38
CA ASN A 162 -2.16 -9.80 -9.44
C ASN A 162 -2.60 -9.66 -7.96
N GLY A 163 -3.90 -9.74 -7.68
CA GLY A 163 -4.44 -9.63 -6.32
C GLY A 163 -4.34 -8.23 -5.70
N VAL A 164 -3.96 -7.21 -6.49
CA VAL A 164 -3.89 -5.83 -6.01
C VAL A 164 -5.30 -5.35 -5.68
N ARG A 165 -5.44 -4.71 -4.52
CA ARG A 165 -6.70 -4.18 -4.03
C ARG A 165 -6.68 -2.66 -3.99
N ILE A 166 -7.69 -2.06 -4.61
CA ILE A 166 -8.03 -0.65 -4.45
C ILE A 166 -9.18 -0.60 -3.44
N MET A 167 -9.06 0.22 -2.40
CA MET A 167 -10.06 0.33 -1.35
C MET A 167 -10.36 1.79 -1.07
N LEU A 168 -11.60 2.18 -1.27
CA LEU A 168 -12.15 3.49 -0.92
C LEU A 168 -12.92 3.35 0.39
N THR A 169 -12.50 4.04 1.43
CA THR A 169 -13.13 3.97 2.75
C THR A 169 -13.50 5.33 3.29
N VAL A 170 -14.55 5.37 4.10
CA VAL A 170 -14.80 6.44 5.08
C VAL A 170 -15.04 5.73 6.40
N LEU A 171 -14.07 5.81 7.31
CA LEU A 171 -14.13 5.08 8.58
C LEU A 171 -14.75 5.97 9.67
N PRO A 172 -15.36 5.37 10.72
CA PRO A 172 -15.84 6.13 11.86
C PRO A 172 -14.73 7.03 12.44
N GLY A 173 -15.00 8.33 12.56
CA GLY A 173 -14.06 9.32 13.09
C GLY A 173 -12.97 9.76 12.11
N SER A 174 -13.03 9.37 10.83
CA SER A 174 -12.04 9.82 9.84
C SER A 174 -12.27 11.29 9.43
N GLU A 175 -11.18 11.97 9.07
CA GLU A 175 -11.21 13.36 8.56
C GLU A 175 -11.64 13.46 7.09
N GLY A 176 -12.13 12.35 6.51
CA GLY A 176 -12.55 12.27 5.12
C GLY A 176 -12.39 10.88 4.51
N PRO A 177 -12.72 10.73 3.21
CA PRO A 177 -12.52 9.49 2.49
C PRO A 177 -11.03 9.23 2.21
N MET A 178 -10.66 7.96 2.25
CA MET A 178 -9.33 7.47 1.96
C MET A 178 -9.40 6.45 0.82
N LEU A 179 -8.58 6.64 -0.20
CA LEU A 179 -8.41 5.71 -1.31
C LEU A 179 -7.03 5.07 -1.21
N THR A 180 -6.96 3.77 -0.93
CA THR A 180 -5.70 3.03 -0.81
C THR A 180 -5.56 1.99 -1.90
N TYR A 181 -4.36 1.85 -2.43
CA TYR A 181 -3.95 0.81 -3.36
C TYR A 181 -2.92 -0.05 -2.64
N THR A 182 -3.18 -1.35 -2.53
CA THR A 182 -2.37 -2.26 -1.72
C THR A 182 -2.07 -3.53 -2.50
N THR A 183 -0.81 -3.94 -2.48
CA THR A 183 -0.34 -5.24 -3.01
C THR A 183 -0.55 -6.36 -1.99
N ALA A 184 -0.56 -7.61 -2.43
CA ALA A 184 -0.66 -8.77 -1.52
C ALA A 184 0.50 -8.82 -0.51
N GLU A 185 1.68 -8.36 -0.93
CA GLU A 185 2.88 -8.25 -0.10
C GLU A 185 2.73 -7.18 0.98
N ALA A 186 2.15 -6.02 0.65
CA ALA A 186 1.84 -5.00 1.63
C ALA A 186 0.83 -5.50 2.67
N ASP A 187 -0.18 -6.28 2.25
CA ASP A 187 -1.11 -6.94 3.18
C ASP A 187 -0.39 -7.96 4.08
N ALA A 188 0.55 -8.74 3.52
CA ALA A 188 1.34 -9.69 4.29
C ALA A 188 2.27 -8.98 5.30
N TRP A 189 2.88 -7.87 4.90
CA TRP A 189 3.67 -7.01 5.79
C TRP A 189 2.81 -6.43 6.91
N GLU A 190 1.63 -5.89 6.59
CA GLU A 190 0.73 -5.30 7.59
C GLU A 190 0.30 -6.35 8.63
N ARG A 191 0.02 -7.59 8.20
CA ARG A 191 -0.26 -8.71 9.12
C ARG A 191 0.92 -9.00 10.05
N ARG A 192 2.13 -9.20 9.51
CA ARG A 192 3.34 -9.43 10.32
C ARG A 192 3.61 -8.31 11.31
N LYS A 193 3.46 -7.05 10.86
CA LYS A 193 3.62 -5.86 11.70
C LYS A 193 2.65 -5.88 12.88
N ASN A 194 1.38 -6.26 12.64
CA ASN A 194 0.37 -6.30 13.68
C ASN A 194 0.59 -7.48 14.62
N ASP A 195 0.94 -8.66 14.10
CA ASP A 195 1.26 -9.85 14.91
C ASP A 195 2.47 -9.60 15.83
N ALA A 196 3.48 -8.86 15.38
CA ALA A 196 4.67 -8.54 16.18
C ALA A 196 4.43 -7.48 17.29
N ARG A 197 3.28 -6.81 17.30
CA ARG A 197 2.90 -5.83 18.33
C ARG A 197 2.16 -6.46 19.51
N PHE A 198 1.75 -7.72 19.39
CA PHE A 198 1.04 -8.50 20.40
C PHE A 198 1.85 -9.74 20.81
#